data_AF-A0A850C1W7-F1
#
_entry.id   AF-A0A850C1W7-F1
#
_cell.length_a   1.000
_cell.length_b   1.000
_cell.length_c   1.000
_cell.angle_alpha   90.00
_cell.angle_beta   90.00
_cell.angle_gamma   90.00
#
_symmetry.space_group_name_H-M   'P 1'
#
loop_
_entity.id
_entity.type
_entity.pdbx_description
1 polymer ?
#
loop_
_entity_poly.entity_id
_entity_poly.type
_entity_poly.pdbx_seq_one_letter_code
_entity_poly.pdbx_strand_id
1 'polypeptide(L)' 'MPVYMYPELLKDISPELRKRMQGKSCFNFKKVEPELFEELVALTRQGYERFEKEG' A
#
# COMPACT_ATOMS: atom_id res chain seq x y z
N MET A 1 0.71 11.10 -1.71
CA MET A 1 0.18 9.81 -1.22
C MET A 1 1.09 9.34 -0.10
N PRO A 2 0.60 9.08 1.11
CA PRO A 2 1.45 8.75 2.27
C PRO A 2 2.40 7.57 2.04
N VAL A 3 1.99 6.58 1.22
CA VAL A 3 2.84 5.45 0.79
C VAL A 3 4.14 5.90 0.09
N TYR A 4 4.14 7.04 -0.60
CA TYR A 4 5.35 7.62 -1.20
C TYR A 4 6.26 8.31 -0.17
N MET A 5 5.66 8.91 0.85
CA MET A 5 6.38 9.65 1.90
C MET A 5 7.02 8.70 2.91
N TYR A 6 6.44 7.52 3.10
CA TYR A 6 6.86 6.53 4.08
C TYR A 6 7.21 5.20 3.38
N PRO A 7 8.36 5.12 2.69
CA PRO A 7 8.78 3.91 1.95
C PRO A 7 8.92 2.67 2.84
N GLU A 8 9.09 2.83 4.15
CA GLU A 8 9.07 1.76 5.14
C GLU A 8 7.75 0.99 5.19
N LEU A 9 6.61 1.62 4.86
CA LEU A 9 5.31 0.95 4.80
C LEU A 9 5.29 -0.16 3.73
N LEU A 10 6.19 -0.11 2.75
CA LEU A 10 6.32 -1.11 1.70
C LEU A 10 7.22 -2.29 2.08
N LYS A 11 7.83 -2.29 3.27
CA LYS A 11 8.68 -3.42 3.72
C LYS A 11 7.84 -4.62 4.17
N ASP A 12 6.65 -4.35 4.69
CA ASP A 12 5.80 -5.35 5.34
C ASP A 12 4.64 -5.83 4.44
N ILE A 13 4.58 -5.36 3.18
CA ILE A 13 3.58 -5.85 2.22
C ILE A 13 3.94 -7.26 1.73
N SER A 14 2.92 -8.04 1.42
CA SER A 14 3.05 -9.38 0.86
C SER A 14 3.78 -9.36 -0.49
N PRO A 15 4.52 -10.44 -0.83
CA PRO A 15 5.08 -10.62 -2.16
C PRO A 15 4.04 -10.48 -3.28
N GLU A 16 2.80 -10.91 -3.01
CA GLU A 16 1.67 -10.88 -3.92
C GLU A 16 1.20 -9.46 -4.21
N LEU A 17 1.02 -8.63 -3.17
CA LEU A 17 0.68 -7.22 -3.33
C LEU A 17 1.85 -6.44 -3.97
N ARG A 18 3.09 -6.76 -3.58
CA ARG A 18 4.29 -6.17 -4.17
C ARG A 18 4.40 -6.44 -5.67
N LYS A 19 4.01 -7.62 -6.13
CA LYS A 19 3.97 -7.97 -7.56
C LYS A 19 2.98 -7.11 -8.35
N ARG A 20 1.97 -6.53 -7.68
CA ARG A 20 1.00 -5.60 -8.30
C ARG A 20 1.47 -4.16 -8.30
N MET A 21 2.49 -3.83 -7.51
CA MET A 21 3.05 -2.50 -7.46
C MET A 21 3.82 -2.18 -8.75
N GLN A 22 3.46 -1.08 -9.40
CA GLN A 22 4.19 -0.49 -10.53
C GLN A 22 4.64 0.92 -10.15
N GLY A 23 5.94 1.18 -10.30
CA GLY A 23 6.52 2.42 -9.80
C GLY A 23 6.51 2.47 -8.27
N LYS A 24 6.14 3.61 -7.70
CA LYS A 24 6.33 3.88 -6.26
C LYS A 24 5.07 3.77 -5.41
N SER A 25 3.88 3.79 -6.02
CA SER A 25 2.61 3.78 -5.30
C SER A 25 1.40 3.31 -6.11
N CYS A 26 1.58 2.97 -7.39
CA CYS A 26 0.49 2.46 -8.21
C CYS A 26 0.39 0.95 -8.05
N PHE A 27 -0.81 0.41 -7.85
CA PHE A 27 -1.06 -1.03 -7.78
C PHE A 27 -2.02 -1.43 -8.89
N ASN A 28 -1.63 -2.39 -9.73
CA ASN A 28 -2.39 -2.82 -10.89
C ASN A 28 -2.98 -4.21 -10.69
N PHE A 29 -4.29 -4.32 -10.90
CA PHE A 29 -5.03 -5.57 -10.76
C PHE A 29 -5.70 -5.92 -12.08
N LYS A 30 -5.54 -7.17 -12.53
CA LYS A 30 -6.16 -7.70 -13.76
C LYS A 30 -7.46 -8.45 -13.50
N LYS A 31 -7.73 -8.78 -12.24
CA LYS A 31 -8.89 -9.51 -11.75
C LYS A 31 -9.19 -9.04 -10.32
N VAL A 32 -10.38 -9.37 -9.83
CA VAL A 32 -10.78 -9.10 -8.45
C VAL A 32 -10.00 -10.03 -7.52
N GLU A 33 -9.26 -9.45 -6.58
CA GLU A 33 -8.45 -10.17 -5.58
C GLU A 33 -8.72 -9.59 -4.20
N PRO A 34 -9.80 -10.06 -3.53
CA PRO A 34 -10.28 -9.47 -2.28
C PRO A 34 -9.21 -9.39 -1.20
N GLU A 35 -8.41 -10.46 -1.02
CA GLU A 35 -7.34 -10.52 -0.03
C GLU A 35 -6.28 -9.41 -0.25
N LEU A 36 -5.90 -9.17 -1.51
CA LEU A 36 -4.94 -8.11 -1.84
C LEU A 36 -5.55 -6.71 -1.71
N PHE A 37 -6.87 -6.58 -1.89
CA PHE A 37 -7.58 -5.33 -1.66
C PHE A 37 -7.66 -5.01 -0.17
N GLU A 38 -7.93 -6.00 0.69
CA GLU A 38 -7.90 -5.82 2.15
C GLU A 38 -6.51 -5.40 2.62
N GLU A 39 -5.47 -6.03 2.09
CA GLU A 39 -4.09 -5.65 2.39
C GLU A 39 -3.77 -4.21 1.93
N LEU A 40 -4.23 -3.83 0.73
CA LEU A 40 -4.06 -2.46 0.21
C LEU A 40 -4.82 -1.43 1.07
N VAL A 41 -6.01 -1.78 1.59
CA VAL A 41 -6.76 -0.94 2.53
C VAL A 41 -5.96 -0.77 3.83
N ALA A 42 -5.38 -1.84 4.36
CA ALA A 42 -4.54 -1.75 5.56
C ALA A 42 -3.32 -0.86 5.33
N LEU A 43 -2.64 -1.01 4.18
CA LEU A 43 -1.48 -0.18 3.80
C LEU A 43 -1.85 1.31 3.71
N THR A 44 -2.95 1.62 3.02
CA THR A 44 -3.40 3.01 2.84
C THR A 44 -3.85 3.63 4.16
N ARG A 45 -4.51 2.88 5.04
CA ARG A 45 -4.87 3.33 6.40
C ARG A 45 -3.64 3.64 7.23
N GLN A 46 -2.64 2.76 7.27
CA GLN A 46 -1.40 3.00 8.01
C GLN A 46 -0.68 4.26 7.52
N GLY A 47 -0.64 4.46 6.19
CA GLY A 47 -0.10 5.67 5.60
C GLY A 47 -0.87 6.93 6.02
N TYR A 48 -2.20 6.87 5.99
CA TYR A 48 -3.06 7.99 6.39
C TYR A 48 -2.89 8.35 7.88
N GLU A 49 -2.98 7.37 8.78
CA GLU A 49 -2.84 7.59 10.22
C GLU A 49 -1.48 8.19 10.59
N ARG A 50 -0.42 7.77 9.90
CA ARG A 50 0.91 8.34 10.11
C ARG A 50 1.00 9.78 9.61
N PHE A 51 0.45 10.05 8.43
CA PHE A 51 0.40 11.39 7.88
C PHE A 51 -0.37 12.35 8.81
N GLU A 52 -1.47 11.91 9.42
CA GLU A 52 -2.20 12.72 10.41
C GLU A 52 -1.40 12.97 11.70
N LYS A 53 -0.56 12.03 12.14
CA LYS A 53 0.26 12.18 13.36
C LYS A 53 1.49 13.07 13.17
N GLU A 54 2.05 13.10 11.97
CA GLU A 54 3.26 13.87 11.65
C GLU A 54 2.97 15.21 10.96
N GLY A 55 1.71 15.45 10.58
CA GLY A 55 1.22 16.66 9.91
C GLY A 55 0.76 17.78 10.84
#